data_AF-A0A2V9UTM5-F1
#
_entry.id   AF-A0A2V9UTM5-F1
#
_cell.length_a   1.000
_cell.length_b   1.000
_cell.length_c   1.000
_cell.angle_alpha   90.00
_cell.angle_beta   90.00
_cell.angle_gamma   90.00
#
_symmetry.space_group_name_H-M   'P 1'
#
loop_
_entity.id
_entity.type
_entity.pdbx_description
1 polymer ?
#
loop_
_entity_poly.entity_id
_entity_poly.type
_entity_poly.pdbx_seq_one_letter_code
_entity_poly.pdbx_strand_id
1 'polypeptide(L)'
;MDPNYLLALGTANRYLQAWQSGDVETGTALLSSHAKEKVTTDILDATFSTPGPLAYEIGRGKMLRRGRYEFPVVLVGPALASKHARRRFSNIVILNTGNYDWTVDKLP
;
A
#
# COMPACT_ATOMS: atom_id res chain seq x y z
N MET A 1 -12.73 -13.33 13.75
CA MET A 1 -11.78 -12.82 12.74
C MET A 1 -10.36 -12.93 13.30
N ASP A 2 -9.36 -13.20 12.47
CA ASP A 2 -7.95 -13.26 12.90
C ASP A 2 -7.45 -11.84 13.26
N PRO A 3 -6.99 -11.57 14.49
CA PRO A 3 -6.44 -10.27 14.87
C PRO A 3 -5.28 -9.82 13.96
N ASN A 4 -4.44 -10.74 13.50
CA ASN A 4 -3.32 -10.42 12.62
C ASN A 4 -3.77 -9.94 11.24
N TYR A 5 -4.88 -10.50 10.74
CA TYR A 5 -5.49 -10.05 9.49
C TYR A 5 -6.00 -8.61 9.62
N LEU A 6 -6.64 -8.26 10.74
CA LEU A 6 -7.14 -6.92 10.99
C LEU A 6 -6.02 -5.89 11.12
N LEU A 7 -4.94 -6.24 11.82
CA LEU A 7 -3.75 -5.39 11.93
C LEU A 7 -3.11 -5.16 10.56
N ALA A 8 -2.92 -6.23 9.79
CA ALA A 8 -2.36 -6.13 8.44
C ALA A 8 -3.24 -5.28 7.51
N LEU A 9 -4.56 -5.44 7.56
CA LEU A 9 -5.51 -4.62 6.80
C LEU A 9 -5.45 -3.14 7.23
N GLY A 10 -5.35 -2.87 8.54
CA GLY A 10 -5.20 -1.53 9.08
C GLY A 10 -3.92 -0.85 8.58
N THR A 11 -2.79 -1.58 8.56
CA THR A 11 -1.53 -1.10 7.99
C THR A 11 -1.66 -0.79 6.49
N ALA A 12 -2.28 -1.68 5.72
CA ALA A 12 -2.51 -1.45 4.29
C ALA A 12 -3.35 -0.17 4.06
N ASN A 13 -4.42 0.01 4.83
CA ASN A 13 -5.28 1.19 4.75
C ASN A 13 -4.52 2.48 5.10
N ARG A 14 -3.74 2.48 6.20
CA ARG A 14 -2.96 3.64 6.61
C ARG A 14 -1.92 4.04 5.55
N TYR A 15 -1.27 3.07 4.91
CA TYR A 15 -0.33 3.33 3.83
C TYR A 15 -1.02 3.94 2.60
N LEU A 16 -2.14 3.37 2.15
CA LEU A 16 -2.88 3.88 0.99
C LEU A 16 -3.48 5.25 1.24
N GLN A 17 -3.93 5.52 2.47
CA GLN A 17 -4.38 6.84 2.88
C GLN A 17 -3.25 7.87 2.82
N ALA A 18 -2.06 7.53 3.34
CA ALA A 18 -0.89 8.39 3.26
C ALA A 18 -0.49 8.66 1.79
N TRP A 19 -0.56 7.65 0.93
CA TRP A 19 -0.31 7.82 -0.51
C TRP A 19 -1.35 8.73 -1.18
N GLN A 20 -2.64 8.53 -0.90
CA GLN A 20 -3.72 9.38 -1.41
C GLN A 20 -3.57 10.85 -0.96
N SER A 21 -3.14 11.10 0.28
CA SER A 21 -2.98 12.45 0.82
C SER A 21 -1.63 13.10 0.50
N GLY A 22 -0.70 12.38 -0.12
CA GLY A 22 0.67 12.84 -0.34
C GLY A 22 1.51 12.93 0.94
N ASP A 23 1.13 12.22 2.00
CA ASP A 23 1.91 12.12 3.25
C ASP A 23 3.08 11.14 3.07
N VAL A 24 4.19 11.67 2.57
CA VAL A 24 5.41 10.91 2.30
C VAL A 24 6.03 10.37 3.59
N GLU A 25 5.93 11.10 4.70
CA GLU A 25 6.52 10.70 5.98
C GLU A 25 5.84 9.44 6.51
N THR A 26 4.51 9.45 6.64
CA THR A 26 3.75 8.27 7.07
C THR A 26 3.90 7.12 6.09
N GLY A 27 3.83 7.40 4.78
CA GLY A 27 3.97 6.39 3.74
C GLY A 27 5.31 5.67 3.80
N THR A 28 6.41 6.41 3.98
CA THR A 28 7.78 5.86 4.07
C THR A 28 8.01 5.17 5.41
N ALA A 29 7.47 5.69 6.52
CA ALA A 29 7.57 5.08 7.83
C ALA A 29 6.97 3.67 7.88
N LEU A 30 5.89 3.44 7.11
CA LEU A 30 5.21 2.14 7.04
C LEU A 30 5.91 1.11 6.14
N LEU A 31 6.94 1.47 5.37
CA LEU A 31 7.66 0.51 4.53
C LEU A 31 8.60 -0.38 5.35
N SER A 32 8.66 -1.66 4.99
CA SER A 32 9.67 -2.60 5.52
C SER A 32 11.07 -2.17 5.06
N SER A 33 12.12 -2.55 5.80
CA SER A 33 13.51 -2.25 5.38
C SER A 33 13.80 -2.79 3.97
N HIS A 34 13.32 -4.00 3.67
CA HIS A 34 13.44 -4.60 2.34
C HIS A 34 12.67 -3.81 1.26
N ALA A 35 11.48 -3.27 1.56
CA ALA A 35 10.76 -2.40 0.64
C ALA A 35 11.50 -1.07 0.43
N LYS A 36 12.08 -0.49 1.49
CA LYS A 36 12.90 0.73 1.40
C LYS A 36 14.16 0.53 0.55
N GLU A 37 14.77 -0.65 0.62
CA GLU A 37 15.93 -1.00 -0.21
C GLU A 37 15.57 -1.24 -1.68
N LYS A 38 14.40 -1.85 -1.94
CA LYS A 38 13.95 -2.16 -3.31
C LYS A 38 13.35 -0.99 -4.05
N VAL A 39 12.68 -0.11 -3.34
CA VAL A 39 12.19 1.13 -3.89
C VAL A 39 13.37 2.09 -3.82
N THR A 40 14.21 2.08 -4.87
CA THR A 40 15.27 3.10 -5.05
C THR A 40 14.65 4.47 -4.76
N THR A 41 15.41 5.39 -4.17
CA THR A 41 14.93 6.74 -3.81
C THR A 41 14.13 7.41 -4.93
N ASP A 42 14.53 7.17 -6.19
CA ASP A 42 13.84 7.63 -7.41
C ASP A 42 12.40 7.09 -7.60
N ILE A 43 12.11 5.86 -7.17
CA ILE A 43 10.78 5.25 -7.27
C ILE A 43 9.89 5.75 -6.13
N LEU A 44 10.44 5.97 -4.93
CA LEU A 44 9.73 6.61 -3.82
C LEU A 44 9.31 8.02 -4.23
N ASP A 45 10.26 8.80 -4.74
CA ASP A 45 10.00 10.11 -5.29
C ASP A 45 8.99 10.02 -6.43
N ALA A 46 9.10 9.10 -7.40
CA ALA A 46 8.10 8.97 -8.46
C ALA A 46 6.68 8.57 -7.95
N THR A 47 6.61 7.73 -6.91
CA THR A 47 5.34 7.24 -6.33
C THR A 47 4.59 8.34 -5.59
N PHE A 48 5.31 9.28 -4.96
CA PHE A 48 4.74 10.45 -4.28
C PHE A 48 4.80 11.75 -5.11
N SER A 49 5.59 11.82 -6.18
CA SER A 49 5.71 12.98 -7.09
C SER A 49 4.65 12.97 -8.18
N THR A 50 4.05 11.81 -8.48
CA THR A 50 2.76 11.79 -9.16
C THR A 50 1.66 11.96 -8.12
N PRO A 51 0.57 12.72 -8.42
CA PRO A 51 -0.56 12.79 -7.53
C PRO A 51 -1.02 11.36 -7.22
N GLY A 52 -1.12 11.04 -5.94
CA GLY A 52 -1.59 9.75 -5.46
C GLY A 52 -2.96 9.38 -6.05
N PRO A 53 -3.42 8.14 -5.84
CA PRO A 53 -4.74 7.73 -6.29
C PRO A 53 -5.81 8.67 -5.73
N LEU A 54 -6.80 9.08 -6.55
CA LEU A 54 -7.94 9.87 -6.08
C LEU A 54 -8.81 9.08 -5.09
N ALA A 55 -8.88 7.77 -5.29
CA ALA A 55 -9.54 6.83 -4.41
C ALA A 55 -8.88 5.45 -4.54
N TYR A 56 -9.06 4.61 -3.52
CA TYR A 56 -8.63 3.23 -3.57
C TYR A 56 -9.66 2.31 -2.94
N GLU A 57 -9.60 1.04 -3.33
CA GLU A 57 -10.38 -0.04 -2.73
C GLU A 57 -9.43 -1.15 -2.29
N ILE A 58 -9.64 -1.68 -1.09
CA ILE A 58 -8.92 -2.85 -0.60
C ILE A 58 -9.89 -4.03 -0.63
N GLY A 59 -9.62 -5.01 -1.47
CA GLY A 59 -10.41 -6.24 -1.53
C GLY A 59 -10.03 -7.21 -0.42
N ARG A 60 -10.73 -8.35 -0.39
CA ARG A 60 -10.46 -9.41 0.60
C ARG A 60 -9.05 -9.97 0.43
N GLY A 61 -8.24 -9.84 1.47
CA GLY A 61 -6.88 -10.36 1.48
C GLY A 61 -6.79 -11.85 1.74
N LYS A 62 -5.61 -12.41 1.50
CA LYS A 62 -5.26 -13.79 1.81
C LYS A 62 -3.94 -13.84 2.59
N MET A 63 -3.83 -14.86 3.45
CA MET A 63 -2.59 -15.16 4.14
C MET A 63 -1.64 -15.87 3.17
N LEU A 64 -0.43 -15.33 2.98
CA LEU A 64 0.60 -16.00 2.18
C LEU A 64 1.39 -17.00 3.04
N ARG A 65 1.75 -16.57 4.25
CA ARG A 65 2.39 -17.38 5.31
C ARG A 65 2.17 -16.70 6.65
N ARG A 66 2.57 -17.32 7.76
CA ARG A 66 2.51 -16.69 9.09
C ARG A 66 3.20 -15.33 9.07
N GLY A 67 2.48 -14.31 9.55
CA GLY A 67 2.96 -12.92 9.56
C GLY A 67 3.03 -12.25 8.19
N ARG A 68 2.44 -12.79 7.11
CA ARG A 68 2.45 -12.16 5.79
C ARG A 68 1.11 -12.27 5.08
N TYR A 69 0.53 -11.12 4.77
CA TYR A 69 -0.77 -11.00 4.11
C TYR A 69 -0.64 -10.28 2.77
N GLU A 70 -1.41 -10.71 1.78
CA GLU A 70 -1.56 -10.03 0.49
C GLU A 70 -2.99 -9.53 0.36
N PHE A 71 -3.16 -8.25 0.02
CA PHE A 71 -4.46 -7.66 -0.26
C PHE A 71 -4.51 -7.18 -1.72
N PRO A 72 -5.55 -7.54 -2.48
CA PRO A 72 -5.80 -6.92 -3.77
C PRO A 72 -6.23 -5.46 -3.55
N VAL A 73 -5.70 -4.55 -4.36
CA VAL A 73 -5.96 -3.12 -4.30
C VAL A 73 -6.38 -2.63 -5.69
N VAL A 74 -7.40 -1.79 -5.72
CA VAL A 74 -7.78 -1.03 -6.91
C VAL A 74 -7.43 0.42 -6.66
N LEU A 75 -6.60 1.01 -7.52
CA LEU A 75 -6.25 2.43 -7.48
C LEU A 75 -7.03 3.17 -8.57
N VAL A 76 -7.70 4.25 -8.20
CA VAL A 76 -8.47 5.09 -9.13
C VAL A 76 -7.70 6.37 -9.37
N GLY A 77 -7.16 6.53 -10.58
CA GLY A 77 -6.48 7.74 -11.01
C GLY A 77 -7.42 8.76 -11.66
N PRO A 78 -6.95 10.01 -11.85
CA PRO A 78 -7.71 11.03 -12.56
C PRO A 78 -8.04 10.60 -13.98
N ALA A 79 -9.22 11.02 -14.46
CA ALA A 79 -9.67 10.79 -15.82
C ALA A 79 -8.86 11.66 -16.79
N LEU A 80 -7.69 11.18 -17.23
CA LEU A 80 -6.88 11.84 -18.24
C LEU A 80 -7.50 11.56 -19.62
N ALA A 81 -8.01 12.62 -20.27
CA ALA A 81 -8.55 12.69 -21.65
C ALA A 81 -9.72 11.76 -22.03
N SER A 82 -10.01 10.70 -21.28
CA SER A 82 -11.16 9.82 -21.48
C SER A 82 -12.21 10.03 -20.38
N LYS A 83 -13.49 9.89 -20.69
CA LYS A 83 -14.61 10.10 -19.74
C LYS A 83 -14.64 9.17 -18.52
N HIS A 84 -13.70 8.22 -18.40
CA HIS A 84 -13.69 7.20 -17.36
C HIS A 84 -12.45 7.34 -16.47
N ALA A 85 -12.66 7.24 -15.16
CA ALA A 85 -11.56 7.17 -14.20
C ALA A 85 -10.69 5.94 -14.46
N ARG A 86 -9.37 6.12 -14.50
CA ARG A 86 -8.44 5.01 -14.78
C ARG A 86 -8.30 4.14 -13.54
N ARG A 87 -8.77 2.89 -13.63
CA ARG A 87 -8.59 1.88 -12.57
C ARG A 87 -7.32 1.07 -12.81
N ARG A 88 -6.46 0.96 -11.80
CA ARG A 88 -5.28 0.09 -11.80
C ARG A 88 -5.45 -0.97 -10.72
N PHE A 89 -5.45 -2.24 -11.13
CA PHE A 89 -5.52 -3.37 -10.22
C PHE A 89 -4.11 -3.82 -9.86
N SER A 90 -3.85 -4.01 -8.57
CA SER A 90 -2.55 -4.43 -8.05
C SER A 90 -2.72 -5.15 -6.72
N ASN A 91 -1.62 -5.52 -6.08
CA ASN A 91 -1.60 -6.14 -4.76
C ASN A 91 -0.62 -5.43 -3.83
N ILE A 92 -1.02 -5.23 -2.58
CA ILE A 92 -0.14 -4.79 -1.49
C ILE A 92 0.19 -5.98 -0.59
N VAL A 93 1.44 -6.08 -0.15
CA VAL A 93 1.86 -7.14 0.79
C VAL A 93 2.27 -6.52 2.11
N ILE A 94 1.68 -7.03 3.19
CA ILE A 94 1.92 -6.58 4.56
C ILE A 94 2.66 -7.69 5.31
N LEU A 95 3.73 -7.31 6.00
CA LEU A 95 4.63 -8.18 6.73
C LEU A 95 4.67 -7.78 8.20
N ASN A 96 4.53 -8.77 9.08
CA ASN A 96 4.80 -8.63 10.51
C ASN A 96 6.31 -8.68 10.73
N THR A 97 6.88 -7.60 11.24
CA THR A 97 8.32 -7.45 11.50
C THR A 97 8.73 -7.93 12.90
N GLY A 98 7.77 -8.41 13.70
CA GLY A 98 7.92 -8.73 15.12
C GLY A 98 7.33 -7.63 16.01
N ASN A 99 7.16 -7.90 17.31
CA ASN A 99 6.67 -6.92 18.29
C ASN A 99 5.33 -6.23 17.93
N TYR A 100 4.42 -6.94 17.26
CA TYR A 100 3.14 -6.41 16.76
C TYR A 100 3.27 -5.28 15.74
N ASP A 101 4.46 -5.10 15.17
CA ASP A 101 4.71 -4.13 14.13
C ASP A 101 4.44 -4.73 12.74
N TRP A 102 3.77 -3.96 11.90
CA TRP A 102 3.27 -4.38 10.60
C TRP A 102 3.64 -3.33 9.56
N THR A 103 4.34 -3.78 8.52
CA THR A 103 4.92 -2.92 7.50
C THR A 103 4.53 -3.36 6.09
N VAL A 104 4.56 -2.44 5.14
CA VAL A 104 4.36 -2.70 3.72
C VAL A 104 5.66 -3.23 3.13
N ASP A 105 5.63 -4.47 2.66
CA ASP A 105 6.77 -5.16 2.06
C ASP A 105 6.73 -5.13 0.52
N LYS A 106 5.56 -4.93 -0.07
CA LYS A 106 5.37 -4.72 -1.51
C LYS A 106 4.31 -3.65 -1.75
N LEU A 107 4.66 -2.64 -2.55
CA LEU A 107 3.78 -1.54 -2.92
C LEU A 107 2.84 -1.94 -4.08
N PRO A 108 1.66 -1.29 -4.22
CA PRO A 108 0.72 -1.51 -5.32
C PRO A 108 1.10 -0.79 -6.63
#